data_AF-A0A970E6W5-F1
#
_entry.id   AF-A0A970E6W5-F1
#
_cell.length_a   1.000
_cell.length_b   1.000
_cell.length_c   1.000
_cell.angle_alpha   90.00
_cell.angle_beta   90.00
_cell.angle_gamma   90.00
#
_symmetry.space_group_name_H-M   'P 1'
#
loop_
_entity.id
_entity.type
_entity.pdbx_description
1 polymer ?
#
loop_
_entity_poly.entity_id
_entity_poly.type
_entity_poly.pdbx_seq_one_letter_code
_entity_poly.pdbx_strand_id
1 'polypeptide(L)'
;MNRIIKPILKLKNAASQMMKGDYSVRTYITGNDEIAITAQTFDSMAESIQKNDSEKSQLFINLSHELKTPLNVILASLRLIDKFHATAKTCTNYNKI
;
A
#
# COMPACT_ATOMS: atom_id res chain seq x y z
N MET A 1 21.08 4.69 -38.57
CA MET A 1 21.03 5.60 -37.41
C MET A 1 20.08 5.16 -36.27
N ASN A 2 18.99 4.41 -36.52
CA ASN A 2 17.96 4.14 -35.50
C ASN A 2 18.24 3.04 -34.45
N ARG A 3 19.43 2.41 -34.47
CA ARG A 3 19.74 1.26 -33.58
C ARG A 3 20.05 1.68 -32.14
N ILE A 4 20.49 2.92 -31.93
CA ILE A 4 20.84 3.49 -30.61
C ILE A 4 19.77 4.45 -30.11
N ILE A 5 19.21 5.28 -31.00
CA ILE A 5 18.24 6.31 -30.63
C ILE A 5 16.95 5.70 -30.07
N LYS A 6 16.44 4.63 -30.70
CA LYS A 6 15.21 3.95 -30.25
C LYS A 6 15.29 3.38 -28.83
N PRO A 7 16.30 2.57 -28.46
CA PRO A 7 16.39 2.03 -27.10
C PRO A 7 16.62 3.12 -26.05
N ILE A 8 17.44 4.15 -26.34
CA ILE A 8 17.62 5.28 -25.41
C ILE A 8 16.29 6.01 -25.16
N LEU A 9 15.50 6.26 -26.20
CA LEU A 9 14.21 6.93 -26.04
C LEU A 9 13.21 6.07 -25.25
N LYS A 10 13.22 4.74 -25.45
CA LYS A 10 12.45 3.80 -24.63
C LYS A 10 12.86 3.87 -23.15
N LEU A 11 14.16 3.83 -22.86
CA LEU A 11 14.68 3.92 -21.50
C LEU A 11 14.28 5.24 -20.83
N LYS A 12 14.43 6.37 -21.54
CA LYS A 12 13.96 7.69 -21.07
C LYS A 12 12.46 7.67 -20.75
N ASN A 13 11.64 7.12 -21.63
CA ASN A 13 10.19 7.10 -21.43
C ASN A 13 9.80 6.20 -20.26
N ALA A 14 10.47 5.05 -20.08
CA ALA A 14 10.28 4.17 -18.94
C ALA A 14 10.66 4.88 -17.63
N ALA A 15 11.83 5.50 -17.58
CA ALA A 15 12.27 6.30 -16.43
C ALA A 15 11.29 7.43 -16.09
N SER A 16 10.76 8.13 -17.11
CA SER A 16 9.77 9.18 -16.89
C SER A 16 8.44 8.67 -16.32
N GLN A 17 7.99 7.47 -16.72
CA GLN A 17 6.79 6.84 -16.14
C GLN A 17 7.05 6.39 -14.70
N MET A 18 8.22 5.82 -14.44
CA MET A 18 8.65 5.42 -13.10
C MET A 18 8.72 6.61 -12.13
N MET A 19 9.20 7.77 -12.59
CA MET A 19 9.18 9.02 -11.81
C MET A 19 7.76 9.50 -11.46
N LYS A 20 6.75 9.13 -12.26
CA LYS A 20 5.34 9.44 -11.99
C LYS A 20 4.67 8.45 -11.05
N GLY A 21 5.41 7.44 -10.56
CA GLY A 21 4.92 6.42 -9.65
C GLY A 21 4.47 5.12 -10.33
N ASP A 22 4.59 5.00 -11.65
CA ASP A 22 4.34 3.71 -12.32
C ASP A 22 5.58 2.82 -12.24
N TYR A 23 5.65 2.01 -11.18
CA TYR A 23 6.73 1.03 -10.98
C TYR A 23 6.54 -0.26 -11.77
N SER A 24 5.43 -0.44 -12.49
CA SER A 24 5.18 -1.60 -13.34
C SER A 24 5.84 -1.50 -14.71
N VAL A 25 6.27 -0.29 -15.09
CA VAL A 25 6.91 -0.01 -16.38
C VAL A 25 8.20 -0.82 -16.56
N ARG A 26 8.40 -1.34 -17.77
CA ARG A 26 9.62 -2.05 -18.17
C ARG A 26 10.06 -1.61 -19.55
N THR A 27 11.35 -1.67 -19.81
CA THR A 27 11.96 -1.27 -21.08
C THR A 27 11.89 -2.38 -22.12
N TYR A 28 11.99 -3.64 -21.67
CA TYR A 28 12.05 -4.85 -22.52
C TYR A 28 13.11 -4.75 -23.63
N ILE A 29 14.21 -4.05 -23.36
CA ILE A 29 15.33 -3.92 -24.30
C ILE A 29 16.21 -5.16 -24.14
N THR A 30 16.32 -5.93 -25.20
CA THR A 30 17.16 -7.14 -25.27
C THR A 30 18.41 -6.87 -26.08
N GLY A 31 19.53 -7.47 -25.71
CA GLY A 31 20.80 -7.35 -26.40
C GLY A 31 21.96 -7.65 -25.46
N ASN A 32 23.17 -7.61 -26.02
CA ASN A 32 24.41 -7.85 -25.30
C ASN A 32 25.31 -6.60 -25.29
N ASP A 33 24.77 -5.43 -25.65
CA ASP A 33 25.48 -4.15 -25.57
C ASP A 33 25.20 -3.46 -24.22
N GLU A 34 25.97 -2.42 -23.94
CA GLU A 34 25.91 -1.66 -22.70
C GLU A 34 24.53 -1.01 -22.49
N ILE A 35 23.82 -0.69 -23.57
CA ILE A 35 22.47 -0.13 -23.52
C ILE A 35 21.49 -1.21 -23.02
N ALA A 36 21.56 -2.43 -23.57
CA ALA A 36 20.72 -3.53 -23.12
C ALA A 36 21.01 -3.93 -21.67
N ILE A 37 22.28 -4.00 -21.26
CA ILE A 37 22.66 -4.31 -19.87
C ILE A 37 22.13 -3.23 -18.91
N THR A 38 22.24 -1.96 -19.28
CA THR A 38 21.72 -0.85 -18.48
C THR A 38 20.20 -0.91 -18.38
N ALA A 39 19.52 -1.22 -19.48
CA ALA A 39 18.06 -1.34 -19.51
C ALA A 39 17.55 -2.52 -18.66
N GLN A 40 18.25 -3.66 -18.68
CA GLN A 40 17.95 -4.80 -17.81
C GLN A 40 18.16 -4.42 -16.33
N THR A 41 19.25 -3.70 -16.03
CA THR A 41 19.52 -3.21 -14.67
C THR A 41 18.43 -2.24 -14.19
N PHE A 42 17.96 -1.35 -15.09
CA PHE A 42 16.82 -0.47 -14.82
C PHE A 42 15.54 -1.27 -14.55
N ASP A 43 15.26 -2.30 -15.35
CA ASP A 43 14.08 -3.15 -15.18
C ASP A 43 14.11 -3.91 -13.83
N SER A 44 15.27 -4.42 -13.41
CA SER A 44 15.45 -5.02 -12.08
C SER A 44 15.28 -4.02 -10.94
N MET A 45 15.77 -2.78 -11.11
CA MET A 45 15.54 -1.70 -10.14
C MET A 45 14.04 -1.38 -10.01
N ALA A 46 13.32 -1.28 -11.14
CA ALA A 46 11.88 -1.04 -11.14
C ALA A 46 11.12 -2.17 -10.44
N GLU A 47 11.51 -3.43 -10.66
CA GLU A 47 10.94 -4.59 -9.97
C GLU A 47 11.17 -4.55 -8.45
N SER A 48 12.40 -4.22 -8.03
CA SER A 48 12.72 -4.11 -6.60
C SER A 48 11.87 -3.03 -5.91
N ILE A 49 11.68 -1.88 -6.57
CA ILE A 49 10.86 -0.79 -6.04
C ILE A 49 9.38 -1.19 -6.01
N GLN A 50 8.87 -1.82 -7.07
CA GLN A 50 7.49 -2.31 -7.11
C GLN A 50 7.20 -3.32 -5.99
N LYS A 51 8.14 -4.21 -5.72
CA LYS A 51 8.03 -5.18 -4.62
C LYS A 51 8.01 -4.49 -3.26
N ASN A 52 8.90 -3.53 -3.03
CA ASN A 52 8.92 -2.78 -1.77
C ASN A 52 7.63 -1.98 -1.56
N ASP A 53 7.07 -1.40 -2.62
CA ASP A 53 5.79 -0.68 -2.55
C ASP A 53 4.61 -1.60 -2.20
N SER A 54 4.56 -2.80 -2.81
CA SER A 54 3.53 -3.78 -2.50
C SER A 54 3.65 -4.34 -1.08
N GLU A 55 4.87 -4.58 -0.59
CA GLU A 55 5.14 -5.00 0.78
C GLU A 55 4.68 -3.96 1.80
N LYS A 56 4.98 -2.67 1.56
CA LYS A 56 4.47 -1.56 2.39
C LYS A 56 2.94 -1.52 2.42
N SER A 57 2.30 -1.64 1.25
CA SER A 57 0.85 -1.65 1.15
C SER A 57 0.23 -2.83 1.92
N GLN A 58 0.82 -4.02 1.80
CA GLN A 58 0.38 -5.20 2.53
C GLN A 58 0.55 -5.05 4.04
N LEU A 59 1.64 -4.42 4.49
CA LEU A 59 1.85 -4.09 5.90
C LEU A 59 0.73 -3.21 6.44
N PHE A 60 0.35 -2.13 5.75
CA PHE A 60 -0.74 -1.26 6.19
C PHE A 60 -2.10 -1.98 6.26
N ILE A 61 -2.38 -2.85 5.29
CA ILE A 61 -3.59 -3.68 5.29
C ILE A 61 -3.59 -4.58 6.53
N ASN A 62 -2.50 -5.31 6.78
CA ASN A 62 -2.39 -6.22 7.91
C ASN A 62 -2.53 -5.46 9.24
N LEU A 63 -1.81 -4.35 9.42
CA LEU A 63 -1.93 -3.51 10.62
C LEU A 63 -3.37 -3.02 10.82
N SER A 64 -4.06 -2.60 9.77
CA SER A 64 -5.46 -2.16 9.85
C SER A 64 -6.38 -3.28 10.33
N HIS A 65 -6.19 -4.50 9.85
CA HIS A 65 -6.97 -5.66 10.29
C HIS A 65 -6.70 -6.02 11.75
N GLU A 66 -5.42 -6.08 12.13
CA GLU A 66 -5.01 -6.43 13.49
C GLU A 66 -5.44 -5.39 14.52
N LEU A 67 -5.52 -4.11 14.16
CA LEU A 67 -5.99 -3.05 15.05
C LEU A 67 -7.53 -2.96 15.13
N LYS A 68 -8.25 -3.35 14.08
CA LYS A 68 -9.72 -3.30 14.04
C LYS A 68 -10.35 -4.19 15.12
N THR A 69 -9.79 -5.39 15.32
CA THR A 69 -10.29 -6.35 16.31
C THR A 69 -10.22 -5.83 17.76
N PRO A 70 -9.05 -5.44 18.30
CA PRO A 70 -8.96 -4.93 19.67
C PRO A 70 -9.74 -3.63 19.86
N LEU A 71 -9.79 -2.75 18.85
CA LEU A 71 -10.60 -1.53 18.91
C LEU A 71 -12.10 -1.84 19.02
N ASN A 72 -12.60 -2.83 18.27
CA ASN A 72 -13.98 -3.28 18.39
C ASN A 72 -14.30 -3.86 19.76
N VAL A 73 -13.34 -4.56 20.39
CA VAL A 73 -13.49 -5.05 21.77
C VAL A 73 -13.60 -3.88 22.74
N ILE A 74 -12.73 -2.88 22.65
CA ILE A 74 -12.80 -1.68 23.50
C ILE A 74 -14.14 -0.96 23.32
N LEU A 75 -14.58 -0.78 22.08
CA LEU A 75 -15.87 -0.14 21.76
C LEU A 75 -17.05 -0.95 22.31
N ALA A 76 -17.01 -2.28 22.24
CA ALA A 76 -18.03 -3.14 22.82
C ALA A 76 -18.09 -2.99 24.34
N SER A 77 -16.94 -2.96 25.02
CA SER A 77 -16.86 -2.74 26.47
C SER A 77 -17.46 -1.39 26.88
N LEU A 78 -17.12 -0.31 26.18
CA LEU A 78 -17.70 1.02 26.43
C LEU A 78 -19.22 1.02 26.25
N ARG A 79 -19.73 0.38 25.18
CA ARG A 79 -21.18 0.26 24.94
C ARG A 79 -21.89 -0.53 26.03
N LEU A 80 -21.26 -1.55 26.60
CA LEU A 80 -21.84 -2.29 27.73
C LEU A 80 -21.96 -1.40 28.96
N ILE A 81 -20.90 -0.64 29.28
CA ILE A 81 -20.89 0.31 30.41
C ILE A 81 -21.99 1.36 30.25
N ASP A 82 -22.13 1.94 29.06
CA ASP A 82 -23.19 2.92 28.75
C ASP A 82 -24.59 2.33 28.97
N LYS A 83 -24.81 1.09 28.53
CA LYS A 83 -26.07 0.38 28.77
C LYS A 83 -26.34 0.15 30.26
N PHE A 84 -25.34 -0.26 31.05
CA PHE A 84 -25.51 -0.44 32.49
C PHE A 84 -25.87 0.87 33.20
N HIS A 85 -25.22 1.97 32.84
CA HIS A 85 -25.53 3.28 33.41
C HIS A 85 -26.94 3.76 33.05
N ALA A 86 -27.41 3.50 31.81
CA ALA A 86 -28.79 3.76 31.41
C ALA A 86 -29.80 2.92 32.22
N THR A 87 -29.53 1.63 32.42
CA THR A 87 -30.38 0.73 33.22
C THR A 87 -30.44 1.16 34.69
N ALA A 88 -29.31 1.56 35.28
CA ALA A 88 -29.27 2.04 36.67
C ALA A 88 -30.16 3.27 36.88
N LYS A 89 -30.15 4.23 35.94
CA LYS A 89 -31.04 5.41 35.97
C LYS A 89 -32.52 5.04 35.89
N THR A 90 -32.90 4.06 35.07
CA THR A 90 -34.29 3.60 34.99
C THR A 90 -34.76 2.93 36.29
N CYS A 91 -33.89 2.16 36.96
CA CYS A 91 -34.22 1.56 38.26
C CYS A 91 -34.39 2.61 39.36
N THR A 92 -33.60 3.69 39.35
CA THR A 92 -33.76 4.78 40.34
C THR A 92 -35.07 5.56 40.15
N ASN A 93 -35.55 5.69 38.92
CA ASN A 93 -36.83 6.37 38.64
C ASN A 93 -38.05 5.50 39.00
N TYR A 94 -37.92 4.18 38.99
CA TYR A 94 -38.98 3.25 39.39
C TYR A 94 -39.23 3.25 40.91
N ASN A 95 -38.21 3.55 41.72
CA ASN A 95 -38.29 3.64 43.19
C ASN A 95 -38.72 5.04 43.71
N LYS A 96 -39.17 5.93 42.81
CA LYS A 96 -39.64 7.29 43.14
C LYS A 96 -41.15 7.49 42.93
N ILE A 97 -41.89 6.39 42.71
CA ILE A 97 -43.36 6.31 42.70
C ILE A 97 -43.79 5.50 43.91
#